data_AF-A0A355RFG0-F1
#
_entry.id   AF-A0A355RFG0-F1
#
_cell.length_a   1.000
_cell.length_b   1.000
_cell.length_c   1.000
_cell.angle_alpha   90.00
_cell.angle_beta   90.00
_cell.angle_gamma   90.00
#
_symmetry.space_group_name_H-M   'P 1'
#
loop_
_entity.id
_entity.type
_entity.pdbx_description
1 polymer ?
#
loop_
_entity_poly.entity_id
_entity_poly.type
_entity_poly.pdbx_seq_one_letter_code
_entity_poly.pdbx_strand_id
1 'polypeptide(L)'
;MPLIECTLIEGYDAPTRRLVCERITDAACSAIGASPEFVIVTVKEVAPENYMRGRSQKKPAAAPKQPDQIVRAFLAAMEKRALDEAAGWLADDAKLIFPGGLSFSHPDQLVAWAKTRYQSVSKTIESMETAFEGESASVFCFGTLQGTWLNGESFTDIRFIDRFAIRGGKITEQQVWNDLAENKHQP
;
A
#
# COMPACT_ATOMS: atom_id res chain seq x y z
N MET A 1 12.50 -22.97 18.60
CA MET A 1 11.46 -22.25 19.34
C MET A 1 12.04 -20.91 19.79
N PRO A 2 11.99 -19.86 18.94
CA PRO A 2 12.52 -18.55 19.30
C PRO A 2 11.64 -17.88 20.36
N LEU A 3 12.28 -17.31 21.38
CA LEU A 3 11.68 -16.34 22.29
C LEU A 3 12.24 -14.97 21.92
N ILE A 4 11.37 -14.04 21.53
CA ILE A 4 11.72 -12.69 21.11
C ILE A 4 11.06 -11.71 22.06
N GLU A 5 11.87 -11.00 22.83
CA GLU A 5 11.40 -9.96 23.75
C GLU A 5 11.57 -8.59 23.10
N CYS A 6 10.46 -7.87 22.96
CA CYS A 6 10.43 -6.51 22.46
C CYS A 6 10.16 -5.55 23.64
N THR A 7 11.00 -4.52 23.79
CA THR A 7 10.75 -3.44 24.75
C THR A 7 10.37 -2.18 24.01
N LEU A 8 9.18 -1.65 24.28
CA LEU A 8 8.66 -0.40 23.73
C LEU A 8 8.50 0.65 24.83
N ILE A 9 8.49 1.93 24.44
CA ILE A 9 7.99 2.98 25.33
C ILE A 9 6.47 3.00 25.22
N GLU A 10 5.77 3.13 26.33
CA GLU A 10 4.30 3.24 26.35
C GLU A 10 3.82 4.39 25.45
N GLY A 11 2.75 4.14 24.70
CA GLY A 11 2.11 5.16 23.85
C GLY A 11 1.50 4.63 22.55
N TYR A 12 1.85 3.42 22.14
CA TYR A 12 1.17 2.74 21.03
C TYR A 12 -0.17 2.16 21.47
N ASP A 13 -1.12 2.05 20.56
CA ASP A 13 -2.39 1.37 20.86
C ASP A 13 -2.25 -0.15 20.77
N ALA A 14 -3.26 -0.88 21.28
CA ALA A 14 -3.25 -2.33 21.26
C ALA A 14 -3.15 -2.93 19.84
N PRO A 15 -3.85 -2.40 18.81
CA PRO A 15 -3.68 -2.85 17.43
C PRO A 15 -2.24 -2.69 16.91
N THR A 16 -1.58 -1.57 17.18
CA THR A 16 -0.18 -1.36 16.75
C THR A 16 0.76 -2.35 17.42
N ARG A 17 0.63 -2.57 18.73
CA ARG A 17 1.45 -3.57 19.43
C ARG A 17 1.24 -4.98 18.87
N ARG A 18 -0.01 -5.34 18.58
CA ARG A 18 -0.34 -6.63 17.95
C ARG A 18 0.36 -6.79 16.60
N LEU A 19 0.29 -5.75 15.76
CA LEU A 19 0.93 -5.75 14.44
C LEU A 19 2.45 -5.89 14.52
N VAL A 20 3.09 -5.29 15.53
CA VAL A 20 4.52 -5.50 15.81
C VAL A 20 4.80 -6.97 16.13
N CYS A 21 3.99 -7.60 17.00
CA CYS A 21 4.16 -9.02 17.32
C CYS A 21 3.98 -9.91 16.08
N GLU A 22 2.95 -9.68 15.27
CA GLU A 22 2.70 -10.44 14.03
C GLU A 22 3.91 -10.36 13.09
N ARG A 23 4.47 -9.18 12.87
CA ARG A 23 5.64 -8.99 12.01
C ARG A 23 6.93 -9.60 12.57
N ILE A 24 7.12 -9.55 13.88
CA ILE A 24 8.26 -10.23 14.53
C ILE A 24 8.13 -11.75 14.36
N THR A 25 6.91 -12.28 14.48
CA THR A 25 6.62 -13.68 14.20
C THR A 25 6.96 -14.03 12.75
N ASP A 26 6.48 -13.26 11.79
CA ASP A 26 6.78 -13.47 10.36
C ASP A 26 8.27 -13.38 10.06
N ALA A 27 8.98 -12.44 10.71
CA ALA A 27 10.43 -12.33 10.59
C ALA A 27 11.14 -13.58 11.12
N ALA A 28 10.71 -14.14 12.26
CA ALA A 28 11.25 -15.40 12.78
C ALA A 28 10.94 -16.59 11.84
N CYS A 29 9.70 -16.68 11.36
CA CYS A 29 9.29 -17.72 10.43
C CYS A 29 10.12 -17.69 9.14
N SER A 30 10.24 -16.51 8.51
CA SER A 30 10.93 -16.34 7.23
C SER A 30 12.45 -16.41 7.35
N ALA A 31 13.06 -15.87 8.42
CA ALA A 31 14.50 -15.79 8.54
C ALA A 31 15.15 -17.08 9.05
N ILE A 32 14.49 -17.80 9.96
CA ILE A 32 15.07 -19.00 10.59
C ILE A 32 14.23 -20.27 10.42
N GLY A 33 13.15 -20.22 9.63
CA GLY A 33 12.30 -21.38 9.34
C GLY A 33 11.49 -21.87 10.54
N ALA A 34 11.25 -21.01 11.54
CA ALA A 34 10.43 -21.39 12.69
C ALA A 34 8.96 -21.56 12.27
N SER A 35 8.29 -22.60 12.76
CA SER A 35 6.82 -22.65 12.69
C SER A 35 6.23 -21.55 13.59
N PRO A 36 5.18 -20.81 13.15
CA PRO A 36 4.56 -19.76 13.95
C PRO A 36 4.05 -20.26 15.31
N GLU A 37 3.61 -21.51 15.39
CA GLU A 37 3.17 -22.16 16.65
C GLU A 37 4.28 -22.26 17.71
N PHE A 38 5.54 -22.11 17.31
CA PHE A 38 6.71 -22.16 18.19
C PHE A 38 7.43 -20.82 18.31
N VAL A 39 6.87 -19.74 17.78
CA VAL A 39 7.44 -18.39 17.95
C VAL A 39 6.73 -17.71 19.12
N ILE A 40 7.50 -17.31 20.12
CA ILE A 40 7.00 -16.59 21.28
C ILE A 40 7.48 -15.15 21.18
N VAL A 41 6.54 -14.21 21.11
CA VAL A 41 6.84 -12.77 21.15
C VAL A 41 6.21 -12.16 22.40
N THR A 42 7.00 -11.46 23.20
CA THR A 42 6.52 -10.69 24.34
C THR A 42 6.82 -9.22 24.14
N VAL A 43 5.89 -8.35 24.54
CA VAL A 43 6.09 -6.90 24.52
C VAL A 43 6.07 -6.41 25.96
N LYS A 44 7.17 -5.81 26.38
CA LYS A 44 7.28 -5.06 27.62
C LYS A 44 7.19 -3.57 27.29
N GLU A 45 6.32 -2.86 27.99
CA GLU A 45 6.27 -1.40 27.86
C GLU A 45 7.00 -0.73 29.03
N VAL A 46 7.64 0.40 28.73
CA VAL A 46 8.33 1.26 29.69
C VAL A 46 7.58 2.58 29.76
N ALA A 47 7.12 2.96 30.95
CA ALA A 47 6.46 4.24 31.17
C ALA A 47 7.37 5.41 30.72
N PRO A 48 6.85 6.46 30.06
CA PRO A 48 7.67 7.51 29.46
C PRO A 48 8.57 8.25 30.47
N GLU A 49 8.15 8.36 31.73
CA GLU A 49 8.91 8.93 32.84
C GLU A 49 10.18 8.14 33.18
N ASN A 50 10.17 6.84 32.89
CA ASN A 50 11.26 5.91 33.15
C ASN A 50 12.23 5.76 31.96
N TYR A 51 12.07 6.57 30.90
CA TYR A 51 12.93 6.56 29.72
C TYR A 51 13.54 7.93 29.41
N MET A 52 14.83 7.94 29.10
CA MET A 52 15.53 9.13 28.59
C MET A 52 16.53 8.76 27.50
N ARG A 53 16.71 9.68 26.54
CA ARG A 53 17.76 9.60 25.52
C ARG A 53 18.47 10.94 25.43
N GLY A 54 19.79 10.94 25.62
CA GLY A 54 20.59 12.18 25.61
C GLY A 54 20.17 13.15 26.72
N ARG A 55 19.95 12.65 27.94
CA ARG A 55 19.54 13.42 29.14
C ARG A 55 18.19 14.17 29.00
N SER A 56 17.32 13.72 28.09
CA SER A 56 15.98 14.29 27.92
C SER A 56 14.95 13.17 27.85
N GLN A 57 13.78 13.38 28.45
CA GLN A 57 12.64 12.51 28.24
C GLN A 57 12.21 12.57 26.78
N LYS A 58 11.84 11.41 26.24
CA LYS A 58 11.34 11.28 24.86
C LYS A 58 9.99 10.59 24.89
N LYS A 59 9.09 11.04 24.02
CA LYS A 59 7.85 10.35 23.71
C LYS A 59 8.02 9.58 22.41
N PRO A 60 7.52 8.34 22.31
CA PRO A 60 7.50 7.62 21.04
C PRO A 60 6.68 8.42 20.01
N ALA A 61 7.11 8.36 18.75
CA ALA A 61 6.34 8.94 17.65
C ALA A 61 5.06 8.12 17.44
N ALA A 62 4.01 8.75 16.91
CA ALA A 62 2.80 8.04 16.52
C ALA A 62 3.13 6.93 15.50
N ALA A 63 2.37 5.83 15.57
CA ALA A 63 2.51 4.76 14.58
C ALA A 63 2.18 5.30 13.18
N PRO A 64 2.97 4.97 12.15
CA PRO A 64 2.66 5.38 10.79
C PRO A 64 1.39 4.69 10.32
N LYS A 65 0.66 5.34 9.40
CA LYS A 65 -0.42 4.70 8.66
C LYS A 65 0.16 3.55 7.84
N GLN A 66 -0.56 2.42 7.78
CA GLN A 66 -0.05 1.26 7.08
C GLN A 66 -0.04 1.47 5.56
N PRO A 67 0.96 0.96 4.83
CA PRO A 67 1.09 1.18 3.38
C PRO A 67 -0.14 0.75 2.59
N ASP A 68 -0.72 -0.41 2.90
CA ASP A 68 -1.93 -0.92 2.25
C ASP A 68 -3.13 0.02 2.48
N GLN A 69 -3.26 0.61 3.67
CA GLN A 69 -4.32 1.57 3.98
C GLN A 69 -4.15 2.87 3.18
N ILE A 70 -2.91 3.31 2.94
CA ILE A 70 -2.62 4.46 2.08
C ILE A 70 -3.05 4.16 0.64
N VAL A 71 -2.66 3.01 0.09
CA VAL A 71 -3.05 2.61 -1.27
C VAL A 71 -4.57 2.48 -1.40
N ARG A 72 -5.25 1.87 -0.43
CA ARG A 72 -6.72 1.75 -0.44
C ARG A 72 -7.41 3.12 -0.46
N ALA A 73 -6.91 4.07 0.36
CA ALA A 73 -7.47 5.42 0.38
C ALA A 73 -7.24 6.15 -0.95
N PHE A 74 -6.05 6.05 -1.53
CA PHE A 74 -5.73 6.61 -2.85
C PHE A 74 -6.63 6.02 -3.95
N LEU A 75 -6.75 4.69 -4.03
CA LEU A 75 -7.58 4.02 -5.03
C LEU A 75 -9.07 4.37 -4.89
N ALA A 76 -9.58 4.44 -3.66
CA ALA A 76 -10.97 4.84 -3.41
C ALA A 76 -11.24 6.30 -3.81
N ALA A 77 -10.29 7.21 -3.58
CA ALA A 77 -10.38 8.60 -4.04
C ALA A 77 -10.38 8.67 -5.58
N MET A 78 -9.51 7.89 -6.24
CA MET A 78 -9.45 7.80 -7.70
C MET A 78 -10.75 7.26 -8.33
N GLU A 79 -11.35 6.23 -7.73
CA GLU A 79 -12.62 5.64 -8.17
C GLU A 79 -13.76 6.66 -8.09
N LYS A 80 -13.82 7.43 -6.99
CA LYS A 80 -14.81 8.50 -6.77
C LYS A 80 -14.52 9.78 -7.54
N ARG A 81 -13.41 9.85 -8.28
CA ARG A 81 -12.92 11.08 -8.94
C ARG A 81 -12.69 12.25 -7.96
N ALA A 82 -12.32 11.95 -6.71
CA ALA A 82 -11.90 12.94 -5.71
C ALA A 82 -10.39 13.26 -5.90
N LEU A 83 -10.07 14.02 -6.94
CA LEU A 83 -8.69 14.16 -7.44
C LEU A 83 -7.77 14.92 -6.47
N ASP A 84 -8.29 15.92 -5.76
CA ASP A 84 -7.55 16.63 -4.70
C ASP A 84 -7.22 15.70 -3.52
N GLU A 85 -8.17 14.85 -3.12
CA GLU A 85 -7.94 13.84 -2.07
C GLU A 85 -6.90 12.82 -2.52
N ALA A 86 -7.00 12.33 -3.76
CA ALA A 86 -6.04 11.40 -4.35
C ALA A 86 -4.62 12.01 -4.38
N ALA A 87 -4.49 13.25 -4.84
CA ALA A 87 -3.23 13.99 -4.85
C ALA A 87 -2.64 14.16 -3.43
N GLY A 88 -3.50 14.31 -2.42
CA GLY A 88 -3.11 14.35 -1.01
C GLY A 88 -2.37 13.10 -0.50
N TRP A 89 -2.49 11.94 -1.18
CA TRP A 89 -1.76 10.71 -0.85
C TRP A 89 -0.41 10.58 -1.57
N LEU A 90 -0.16 11.40 -2.59
CA LEU A 90 1.06 11.38 -3.37
C LEU A 90 2.16 12.22 -2.71
N ALA A 91 3.42 11.85 -2.97
CA ALA A 91 4.57 12.73 -2.76
C ALA A 91 4.62 13.80 -3.86
N ASP A 92 5.28 14.94 -3.58
CA ASP A 92 5.38 16.05 -4.52
C ASP A 92 6.07 15.67 -5.85
N ASP A 93 6.98 14.69 -5.80
CA ASP A 93 7.74 14.16 -6.94
C ASP A 93 7.21 12.80 -7.43
N ALA A 94 5.98 12.44 -7.08
CA ALA A 94 5.41 11.14 -7.39
C ALA A 94 5.31 10.88 -8.90
N LYS A 95 5.56 9.63 -9.30
CA LYS A 95 5.45 9.17 -10.69
C LYS A 95 4.34 8.15 -10.86
N LEU A 96 3.39 8.44 -11.74
CA LEU A 96 2.30 7.53 -12.07
C LEU A 96 2.56 6.94 -13.46
N ILE A 97 2.98 5.68 -13.52
CA ILE A 97 3.39 4.98 -14.75
C ILE A 97 2.30 3.99 -15.14
N PHE A 98 1.76 4.15 -16.34
CA PHE A 98 0.64 3.40 -16.88
C PHE A 98 1.06 2.53 -18.08
N PRO A 99 0.21 1.58 -18.53
CA PRO A 99 0.55 0.68 -19.62
C PRO A 99 1.06 1.41 -20.87
N GLY A 100 2.11 0.85 -21.48
CA GLY A 100 2.84 1.49 -22.59
C GLY A 100 3.92 2.47 -22.14
N GLY A 101 4.25 2.52 -20.83
CA GLY A 101 5.32 3.37 -20.29
C GLY A 101 4.95 4.86 -20.21
N LEU A 102 3.65 5.17 -20.26
CA LEU A 102 3.17 6.55 -20.13
C LEU A 102 3.31 7.00 -18.68
N SER A 103 3.87 8.19 -18.47
CA SER A 103 4.12 8.73 -17.13
C SER A 103 3.36 10.02 -16.91
N PHE A 104 2.75 10.14 -15.74
CA PHE A 104 2.00 11.32 -15.28
C PHE A 104 2.49 11.74 -13.90
N SER A 105 2.35 13.03 -13.61
CA SER A 105 2.70 13.61 -12.30
C SER A 105 1.47 13.99 -11.47
N HIS A 106 0.26 13.93 -12.04
CA HIS A 106 -0.97 14.32 -11.35
C HIS A 106 -2.18 13.44 -11.74
N PRO A 107 -3.10 13.16 -10.80
CA PRO A 107 -4.33 12.41 -11.09
C PRO A 107 -5.16 12.95 -12.27
N ASP A 108 -5.24 14.27 -12.46
CA ASP A 108 -6.05 14.86 -13.54
C ASP A 108 -5.56 14.45 -14.93
N GLN A 109 -4.24 14.40 -15.12
CA GLN A 109 -3.63 14.00 -16.39
C GLN A 109 -3.99 12.55 -16.72
N LEU A 110 -3.96 11.69 -15.70
CA LEU A 110 -4.36 10.30 -15.80
C LEU A 110 -5.85 10.17 -16.18
N VAL A 111 -6.73 10.94 -15.54
CA VAL A 111 -8.17 10.93 -15.87
C VAL A 111 -8.43 11.40 -17.29
N ALA A 112 -7.77 12.49 -17.71
CA ALA A 112 -7.88 13.01 -19.08
C ALA A 112 -7.42 11.96 -20.11
N TRP A 113 -6.30 11.28 -19.85
CA TRP A 113 -5.81 10.19 -20.70
C TRP A 113 -6.78 9.01 -20.74
N ALA A 114 -7.28 8.56 -19.58
CA ALA A 114 -8.21 7.44 -19.47
C ALA A 114 -9.49 7.62 -20.30
N LYS A 115 -10.04 8.84 -20.33
CA LYS A 115 -11.24 9.19 -21.13
C LYS A 115 -11.05 8.98 -22.63
N THR A 116 -9.81 8.94 -23.14
CA THR A 116 -9.53 8.67 -24.55
C THR A 116 -9.51 7.17 -24.88
N ARG A 117 -9.68 6.29 -23.88
CA ARG A 117 -9.53 4.83 -24.04
C ARG A 117 -10.81 4.04 -23.78
N TYR A 118 -11.64 4.49 -22.86
CA TYR A 118 -12.90 3.85 -22.45
C TYR A 118 -13.83 4.89 -21.84
N GLN A 119 -15.14 4.61 -21.86
CA GLN A 119 -16.14 5.44 -21.19
C GLN A 119 -16.09 5.25 -19.67
N SER A 120 -15.86 4.01 -19.23
CA SER A 120 -15.78 3.64 -17.81
C SER A 120 -14.81 2.49 -17.61
N VAL A 121 -14.23 2.42 -16.41
CA VAL A 121 -13.48 1.27 -15.91
C VAL A 121 -13.68 1.20 -14.40
N SER A 122 -13.81 -0.02 -13.87
CA SER A 122 -13.82 -0.31 -12.45
C SER A 122 -12.84 -1.45 -12.15
N LYS A 123 -12.37 -1.49 -10.90
CA LYS A 123 -11.40 -2.47 -10.38
C LYS A 123 -12.09 -3.34 -9.35
N THR A 124 -12.05 -4.65 -9.55
CA THR A 124 -12.29 -5.61 -8.48
C THR A 124 -10.94 -6.05 -7.95
N ILE A 125 -10.58 -5.60 -6.73
CA ILE A 125 -9.31 -5.95 -6.08
C ILE A 125 -9.50 -7.29 -5.37
N GLU A 126 -8.75 -8.31 -5.80
CA GLU A 126 -8.76 -9.64 -5.20
C GLU A 126 -7.83 -9.71 -3.99
N SER A 127 -6.63 -9.14 -4.12
CA SER A 127 -5.63 -9.15 -3.05
C SER A 127 -4.81 -7.87 -3.02
N MET A 128 -4.24 -7.60 -1.85
CA MET A 128 -3.25 -6.55 -1.65
C MET A 128 -2.16 -7.06 -0.72
N GLU A 129 -0.92 -6.99 -1.18
CA GLU A 129 0.26 -7.52 -0.51
C GLU A 129 1.26 -6.40 -0.25
N THR A 130 1.92 -6.42 0.91
CA THR A 130 2.87 -5.37 1.30
C THR A 130 4.23 -5.99 1.60
N ALA A 131 5.27 -5.48 0.95
CA ALA A 131 6.66 -5.79 1.23
C ALA A 131 7.35 -4.57 1.88
N PHE A 132 7.86 -4.73 3.09
CA PHE A 132 8.53 -3.66 3.84
C PHE A 132 10.04 -3.63 3.58
N GLU A 133 10.60 -2.43 3.53
CA GLU A 133 12.03 -2.15 3.50
C GLU A 133 12.34 -0.93 4.39
N GLY A 134 12.53 -1.18 5.68
CA GLY A 134 12.72 -0.12 6.68
C GLY A 134 11.52 0.84 6.74
N GLU A 135 11.76 2.12 6.46
CA GLU A 135 10.71 3.16 6.40
C GLU A 135 9.99 3.25 5.04
N SER A 136 10.40 2.42 4.07
CA SER A 136 9.76 2.31 2.76
C SER A 136 8.97 1.00 2.65
N ALA A 137 8.02 0.96 1.72
CA ALA A 137 7.30 -0.26 1.39
C ALA A 137 6.92 -0.29 -0.10
N SER A 138 6.80 -1.49 -0.64
CA SER A 138 6.10 -1.74 -1.90
C SER A 138 4.75 -2.40 -1.60
N VAL A 139 3.68 -1.87 -2.16
CA VAL A 139 2.34 -2.48 -2.08
C VAL A 139 1.94 -2.95 -3.46
N PHE A 140 1.53 -4.20 -3.58
CA PHE A 140 1.02 -4.78 -4.80
C PHE A 140 -0.48 -5.01 -4.64
N CYS A 141 -1.28 -4.68 -5.63
CA CYS A 141 -2.67 -5.12 -5.67
C CYS A 141 -3.04 -5.62 -7.05
N PHE A 142 -3.79 -6.71 -7.10
CA PHE A 142 -4.19 -7.35 -8.34
C PHE A 142 -5.64 -7.83 -8.27
N GLY A 143 -6.18 -8.15 -9.44
CA GLY A 143 -7.54 -8.64 -9.63
C GLY A 143 -7.96 -8.39 -11.07
N THR A 144 -9.22 -8.00 -11.26
CA THR A 144 -9.81 -7.80 -12.58
C THR A 144 -10.36 -6.40 -12.81
N LEU A 145 -10.41 -6.00 -14.09
CA LEU A 145 -11.05 -4.79 -14.58
C LEU A 145 -12.28 -5.14 -15.40
N GLN A 146 -13.28 -4.27 -15.30
CA GLN A 146 -14.49 -4.30 -16.10
C GLN A 146 -14.91 -2.88 -16.46
N GLY A 147 -15.64 -2.70 -17.56
CA GLY A 147 -16.05 -1.38 -18.01
C GLY A 147 -16.66 -1.37 -19.39
N THR A 148 -16.65 -0.19 -20.00
CA THR A 148 -17.25 0.04 -21.32
C THR A 148 -16.28 0.81 -22.22
N TRP A 149 -16.01 0.26 -23.40
CA TRP A 149 -15.21 0.88 -24.45
C TRP A 149 -15.87 2.14 -25.02
N LEU A 150 -15.11 2.92 -25.81
CA LEU A 150 -15.64 4.12 -26.45
C LEU A 150 -16.77 3.83 -27.45
N ASN A 151 -16.77 2.66 -28.09
CA ASN A 151 -17.84 2.20 -28.98
C ASN A 151 -19.10 1.71 -28.24
N GLY A 152 -19.10 1.66 -26.91
CA GLY A 152 -20.22 1.21 -26.09
C GLY A 152 -20.21 -0.27 -25.73
N GLU A 153 -19.28 -1.06 -26.26
CA GLU A 153 -19.14 -2.48 -25.89
C GLU A 153 -18.56 -2.63 -24.49
N SER A 154 -19.03 -3.65 -23.76
CA SER A 154 -18.53 -3.96 -22.42
C SER A 154 -17.30 -4.87 -22.47
N PHE A 155 -16.42 -4.73 -21.49
CA PHE A 155 -15.34 -5.66 -21.21
C PHE A 155 -15.36 -6.08 -19.74
N THR A 156 -14.87 -7.29 -19.46
CA THR A 156 -14.76 -7.86 -18.12
C THR A 156 -13.54 -8.77 -18.03
N ASP A 157 -13.20 -9.21 -16.82
CA ASP A 157 -12.16 -10.22 -16.55
C ASP A 157 -10.76 -9.86 -17.07
N ILE A 158 -10.51 -8.56 -17.24
CA ILE A 158 -9.20 -8.05 -17.64
C ILE A 158 -8.28 -8.07 -16.43
N ARG A 159 -7.27 -8.93 -16.41
CA ARG A 159 -6.33 -8.98 -15.29
C ARG A 159 -5.55 -7.67 -15.19
N PHE A 160 -5.28 -7.26 -13.96
CA PHE A 160 -4.36 -6.17 -13.66
C PHE A 160 -3.49 -6.48 -12.45
N ILE A 161 -2.35 -5.82 -12.40
CA ILE A 161 -1.55 -5.65 -11.19
C ILE A 161 -1.04 -4.21 -11.15
N ASP A 162 -1.17 -3.59 -9.99
CA ASP A 162 -0.56 -2.29 -9.70
C ASP A 162 0.51 -2.49 -8.61
N ARG A 163 1.63 -1.79 -8.74
CA ARG A 163 2.66 -1.66 -7.70
C ARG A 163 2.75 -0.22 -7.26
N PHE A 164 2.77 0.00 -5.95
CA PHE A 164 2.95 1.31 -5.32
C PHE A 164 4.23 1.30 -4.50
N ALA A 165 5.11 2.28 -4.70
CA ALA A 165 6.21 2.57 -3.80
C ALA A 165 5.76 3.62 -2.79
N ILE A 166 6.02 3.37 -1.51
CA ILE A 166 5.62 4.23 -0.39
C ILE A 166 6.85 4.58 0.44
N ARG A 167 6.96 5.85 0.81
CA ARG A 167 7.96 6.36 1.75
C ARG A 167 7.36 7.50 2.55
N GLY A 168 7.60 7.53 3.86
CA GLY A 168 7.14 8.62 4.73
C GLY A 168 5.62 8.82 4.72
N GLY A 169 4.85 7.74 4.50
CA GLY A 169 3.39 7.80 4.43
C GLY A 169 2.82 8.38 3.13
N LYS A 170 3.64 8.52 2.09
CA LYS A 170 3.24 9.02 0.76
C LYS A 170 3.57 8.01 -0.33
N ILE A 171 2.75 7.98 -1.38
CA ILE A 171 3.03 7.22 -2.60
C ILE A 171 4.03 8.02 -3.44
N THR A 172 5.21 7.45 -3.70
CA THR A 172 6.25 8.05 -4.53
C THR A 172 6.23 7.52 -5.96
N GLU A 173 5.66 6.33 -6.17
CA GLU A 173 5.52 5.76 -7.51
C GLU A 173 4.29 4.85 -7.56
N GLN A 174 3.54 4.90 -8.64
CA GLN A 174 2.57 3.87 -9.04
C GLN A 174 3.01 3.31 -10.39
N GLN A 175 3.01 2.00 -10.55
CA GLN A 175 3.15 1.32 -11.84
C GLN A 175 1.93 0.43 -12.08
N VAL A 176 1.33 0.52 -13.26
CA VAL A 176 0.11 -0.22 -13.63
C VAL A 176 0.38 -1.11 -14.83
N TRP A 177 0.10 -2.40 -14.67
CA TRP A 177 0.08 -3.40 -15.73
C TRP A 177 -1.31 -4.02 -15.86
N ASN A 178 -1.79 -4.21 -17.09
CA ASN A 178 -3.05 -4.90 -17.35
C ASN A 178 -3.12 -5.40 -18.80
N ASP A 179 -4.01 -6.36 -19.02
CA ASP A 179 -4.23 -7.01 -20.32
C ASP A 179 -5.23 -6.24 -21.21
N LEU A 180 -5.51 -4.98 -20.88
CA LEU A 180 -6.60 -4.20 -21.49
C LEU A 180 -6.33 -3.89 -22.98
N ALA A 181 -5.06 -3.85 -23.39
CA ALA A 181 -4.68 -3.68 -24.81
C ALA A 181 -4.95 -4.95 -25.65
N GLU A 182 -4.75 -6.13 -25.08
CA GLU A 182 -4.97 -7.42 -25.76
C GLU A 182 -6.47 -7.67 -26.04
N ASN A 183 -7.33 -7.07 -25.22
CA ASN A 183 -8.79 -7.24 -25.31
C ASN A 183 -9.48 -6.17 -26.17
N LYS A 184 -8.76 -5.21 -26.75
CA LYS A 184 -9.33 -4.21 -27.67
C LYS A 184 -9.67 -4.77 -29.05
N HIS A 185 -9.22 -5.98 -29.37
CA HIS A 185 -9.35 -6.60 -30.68
C HIS A 185 -10.19 -7.90 -30.65
N GLN A 186 -10.94 -8.16 -29.58
CA GLN A 186 -11.91 -9.25 -29.62
C GLN A 186 -13.05 -8.84 -30.58
N PRO A 187 -13.26 -9.59 -31.69
CA PRO A 187 -14.31 -9.31 -32.66
C PRO A 187 -15.71 -9.58 -32.13
#